data_AF-A0A350SPK2-F1
#
_entry.id   AF-A0A350SPK2-F1
#
_cell.length_a   1.000
_cell.length_b   1.000
_cell.length_c   1.000
_cell.angle_alpha   90.00
_cell.angle_beta   90.00
_cell.angle_gamma   90.00
#
_symmetry.space_group_name_H-M   'P 1'
#
loop_
_entity.id
_entity.type
_entity.pdbx_description
1 polymer ?
#
loop_
_entity_poly.entity_id
_entity_poly.type
_entity_poly.pdbx_seq_one_letter_code
_entity_poly.pdbx_strand_id
1 'polypeptide(L)' 'MSKPLPEASEGRTRLNRRRLFAGASTVGALAAAATLLPRVHTEEPAEVAARPAPEKGGGYSLSAHVKQYYKTTQI' A
#
# COMPACT_ATOMS: atom_id res chain seq x y z
N MET A 1 26.49 50.27 38.80
CA MET A 1 25.07 49.93 38.59
C MET A 1 24.99 48.98 37.38
N SER A 2 25.37 47.71 37.58
CA SER A 2 25.50 46.74 36.50
C SER A 2 24.16 46.05 36.27
N LYS A 3 23.51 46.34 35.15
CA LYS A 3 22.28 45.66 34.73
C LYS A 3 22.68 44.50 33.82
N PRO A 4 22.50 43.23 34.22
CA PRO A 4 22.71 42.12 33.28
C PRO A 4 21.54 42.10 32.30
N LEU A 5 21.84 42.19 31.01
CA LEU A 5 20.89 41.88 29.95
C LEU A 5 20.78 40.35 29.85
N PRO A 6 19.57 39.80 29.68
CA PRO A 6 19.35 38.37 29.69
C PRO A 6 20.02 37.71 28.46
N GLU A 7 20.95 36.82 28.76
CA GLU A 7 21.41 35.75 27.88
C GLU A 7 20.26 34.77 27.58
N ALA A 8 20.38 34.10 26.43
CA ALA A 8 19.56 32.99 25.93
C ALA A 8 18.26 33.34 25.19
N SER A 9 18.40 33.59 23.88
CA SER A 9 17.59 32.86 22.89
C SER A 9 18.28 32.75 21.52
N GLU A 10 19.58 32.48 21.47
CA GLU A 10 20.22 32.02 20.24
C GLU A 10 19.95 30.52 20.10
N GLY A 11 19.26 30.12 19.02
CA GLY A 11 19.07 28.71 18.69
C GLY A 11 17.63 28.26 18.45
N ARG A 12 16.64 29.16 18.39
CA ARG A 12 15.35 28.80 17.78
C ARG A 12 15.44 29.11 16.29
N THR A 13 15.99 28.18 15.51
CA THR A 13 15.92 28.22 14.04
C THR A 13 14.52 28.66 13.66
N ARG A 14 14.38 29.86 13.10
CA ARG A 14 13.09 30.51 12.88
C ARG A 14 12.38 29.78 11.75
N LEU A 15 11.82 28.63 12.10
CA LEU A 15 11.17 27.72 11.18
C LEU A 15 9.98 28.46 10.59
N ASN A 16 10.03 28.66 9.29
CA ASN A 16 8.98 29.36 8.59
C ASN A 16 7.71 28.50 8.67
N ARG A 17 6.78 28.90 9.55
CA ARG A 17 5.51 28.20 9.81
C ARG A 17 4.80 27.85 8.50
N ARG A 18 4.85 28.74 7.51
CA ARG A 18 4.27 28.52 6.17
C ARG A 18 4.90 27.34 5.42
N ARG A 19 6.21 27.14 5.54
CA ARG A 19 6.90 26.00 4.90
C ARG A 19 6.54 24.68 5.58
N LEU A 20 6.42 24.69 6.91
CA LEU A 20 5.98 23.52 7.66
C LEU A 20 4.56 23.11 7.26
N PHE A 21 3.64 24.08 7.22
CA PHE A 21 2.27 23.79 6.81
C PHE A 21 2.16 23.38 5.34
N ALA A 22 2.90 24.03 4.43
CA ALA A 22 2.93 23.64 3.03
C ALA A 22 3.47 22.21 2.83
N GLY A 23 4.52 21.83 3.56
CA GLY A 23 5.03 20.45 3.53
C GLY A 23 4.02 19.44 4.05
N ALA A 24 3.49 19.69 5.26
CA ALA A 24 2.53 18.79 5.91
C ALA A 24 1.22 18.65 5.12
N SER A 25 0.69 19.73 4.54
CA SER A 25 -0.54 19.70 3.75
C SER A 25 -0.39 18.88 2.47
N THR A 26 0.77 18.97 1.81
CA THR A 26 1.01 18.24 0.56
C THR A 26 1.07 16.74 0.81
N VAL A 27 1.77 16.32 1.87
CA VAL A 27 1.83 14.90 2.28
C VAL A 27 0.44 14.39 2.68
N GLY A 28 -0.32 15.17 3.47
CA GLY A 28 -1.68 14.80 3.88
C GLY A 28 -2.65 14.67 2.70
N ALA A 29 -2.61 15.59 1.74
CA ALA A 29 -3.46 15.56 0.55
C ALA A 29 -3.16 14.34 -0.33
N LEU A 30 -1.88 14.02 -0.53
CA LEU A 30 -1.47 12.83 -1.28
C LEU A 30 -1.90 11.53 -0.58
N ALA A 31 -1.72 11.44 0.74
CA ALA A 31 -2.17 10.29 1.52
C ALA A 31 -3.69 10.11 1.43
N ALA A 32 -4.46 11.19 1.57
CA ALA A 32 -5.92 11.15 1.43
C ALA A 32 -6.35 10.71 0.02
N ALA A 33 -5.71 11.24 -1.04
CA ALA A 33 -6.00 10.83 -2.41
C ALA A 33 -5.70 9.33 -2.65
N ALA A 34 -4.63 8.81 -2.06
CA ALA A 34 -4.30 7.38 -2.16
C ALA A 34 -5.36 6.48 -1.51
N THR A 35 -6.09 6.95 -0.49
CA THR A 35 -7.18 6.17 0.13
C THR A 35 -8.41 5.98 -0.77
N LEU A 36 -8.57 6.82 -1.79
CA LEU A 36 -9.67 6.71 -2.76
C LEU A 36 -9.38 5.69 -3.87
N LEU A 37 -8.13 5.24 -4.00
CA LEU A 37 -7.79 4.20 -4.97
C LEU A 37 -8.44 2.88 -4.54
N PRO A 38 -9.04 2.12 -5.48
CA PRO A 38 -9.51 0.77 -5.21
C PRO A 38 -8.39 -0.04 -4.58
N ARG A 39 -8.64 -0.60 -3.40
CA ARG A 39 -7.65 -1.41 -2.69
C ARG A 39 -7.31 -2.62 -3.53
N VAL A 40 -6.15 -2.60 -4.18
CA VAL A 40 -5.58 -3.77 -4.82
C VAL A 40 -5.13 -4.68 -3.70
N HIS A 41 -5.91 -5.72 -3.42
CA HIS A 41 -5.41 -6.84 -2.64
C HIS A 41 -4.25 -7.42 -3.42
N THR A 42 -3.02 -7.11 -3.01
CA THR A 42 -1.88 -7.93 -3.37
C THR A 42 -2.20 -9.30 -2.80
N GLU A 43 -2.68 -10.22 -3.65
CA GLU A 43 -2.70 -11.63 -3.30
C GLU A 43 -1.26 -11.95 -2.91
N GLU A 44 -1.06 -12.18 -1.62
CA GLU A 44 0.13 -12.87 -1.16
C GLU A 44 0.24 -14.12 -2.04
N PRO A 45 1.39 -14.35 -2.72
CA PRO A 45 1.49 -15.44 -3.66
C PRO A 45 1.10 -16.69 -2.91
N ALA A 46 -0.07 -17.25 -3.26
CA ALA A 46 -0.60 -18.43 -2.60
C ALA A 46 0.52 -19.46 -2.63
N GLU A 47 0.99 -19.87 -1.46
CA GLU A 47 2.02 -20.88 -1.31
C GLU A 47 1.53 -22.05 -2.17
N VAL A 48 2.22 -22.29 -3.29
CA VAL A 48 1.78 -23.27 -4.28
C VAL A 48 2.05 -24.62 -3.66
N ALA A 49 1.12 -25.07 -2.83
CA ALA A 49 1.14 -26.40 -2.27
C ALA A 49 1.33 -27.36 -3.44
N ALA A 50 2.37 -28.20 -3.34
CA ALA A 50 2.74 -29.14 -4.38
C ALA A 50 1.48 -29.92 -4.79
N ARG A 51 1.02 -29.67 -6.01
CA ARG A 51 -0.23 -30.28 -6.50
C ARG A 51 -0.01 -31.80 -6.49
N PRO A 52 -0.92 -32.59 -5.90
CA PRO A 52 -0.77 -34.03 -5.86
C PRO A 52 -0.64 -34.56 -7.29
N ALA A 53 0.19 -35.59 -7.45
CA ALA A 53 0.41 -36.20 -8.76
C ALA A 53 -0.94 -36.65 -9.35
N PRO A 54 -1.20 -36.36 -10.63
CA PRO A 54 -2.49 -36.69 -11.25
C PRO A 54 -2.68 -38.21 -11.35
N GLU A 55 -3.77 -38.73 -10.80
CA GLU A 55 -4.07 -40.18 -10.75
C GLU A 55 -4.15 -40.85 -12.13
N LYS A 56 -4.51 -40.10 -13.17
CA LYS A 56 -4.77 -40.61 -14.53
C LYS A 56 -3.62 -40.36 -15.51
N GLY A 57 -2.52 -39.75 -15.05
CA GLY A 57 -1.45 -39.28 -15.93
C GLY A 57 -1.88 -38.16 -16.89
N GLY A 58 -0.91 -37.42 -17.42
CA GLY A 58 -1.13 -36.25 -18.26
C GLY A 58 -1.23 -34.98 -17.42
N GLY A 59 -0.19 -34.14 -17.44
CA GLY A 59 -0.01 -32.95 -16.60
C GLY A 59 -1.03 -31.81 -16.78
N TYR A 60 -2.26 -32.13 -17.17
CA TYR A 60 -3.36 -31.20 -17.30
C TYR A 60 -4.02 -31.02 -15.93
N SER A 61 -4.19 -29.75 -15.55
CA SER A 61 -4.97 -29.36 -14.38
C SER A 61 -6.26 -28.69 -14.83
N LEU A 62 -7.36 -29.03 -14.17
CA LEU A 62 -8.66 -28.45 -14.48
C LEU A 62 -8.69 -26.97 -14.06
N SER A 63 -8.56 -26.07 -15.03
CA SER A 63 -8.57 -24.63 -14.79
C SER A 63 -9.99 -24.09 -14.62
N ALA A 64 -10.13 -22.93 -13.97
CA ALA A 64 -11.41 -22.26 -13.82
C ALA A 64 -12.09 -21.96 -15.17
N HIS A 65 -11.29 -21.61 -16.19
CA HIS A 65 -11.77 -21.36 -17.54
C HIS A 65 -12.44 -22.60 -18.16
N VAL A 66 -11.80 -23.77 -18.06
CA VAL A 66 -12.35 -25.02 -18.58
C VAL A 66 -13.62 -25.42 -17.82
N LYS A 67 -13.64 -25.25 -16.50
CA LYS A 67 -14.85 -25.48 -15.69
C LYS A 67 -16.03 -24.61 -16.15
N GLN A 68 -15.77 -23.32 -16.39
CA GLN A 68 -16.79 -22.37 -16.85
C GLN A 68 -17.31 -22.73 -18.25
N TYR A 69 -16.42 -23.12 -19.18
CA TYR A 69 -16.79 -23.51 -20.54
C TYR A 69 -17.82 -24.66 -20.57
N TYR A 70 -17.61 -25.68 -19.75
CA TYR A 70 -18.55 -26.80 -19.67
C TYR A 70 -19.77 -26.51 -18.80
N LYS A 71 -19.67 -25.62 -17.82
CA LYS A 71 -20.81 -25.23 -16.97
C LYS A 71 -21.95 -24.63 -17.80
N THR A 72 -21.64 -23.86 -18.84
CA THR A 72 -22.65 -23.22 -19.69
C THR A 72 -23.33 -24.17 -20.66
N THR A 73 -22.79 -25.38 -20.86
CA THR A 73 -23.29 -26.36 -21.83
C THR A 73 -23.84 -27.63 -21.19
N GLN A 74 -23.89 -27.69 -19.85
CA GLN A 74 -24.57 -28.75 -19.11
C GLN A 74 -26.09 -28.53 -19.17
N ILE A 75 -26.81 -29.55 -19.65
CA ILE A 75 -28.28 -29.61 -19.79
C ILE A 75 -28.85 -30.39 -18.60
#